data_AF-A0AAE7BQG6-F1
#
_entry.id   AF-A0AAE7BQG6-F1
#
_cell.length_a   1.000
_cell.length_b   1.000
_cell.length_c   1.000
_cell.angle_alpha   90.00
_cell.angle_beta   90.00
_cell.angle_gamma   90.00
#
_symmetry.space_group_name_H-M   'P 1'
#
loop_
_entity.id
_entity.type
_entity.pdbx_description
1 polymer ?
#
loop_
_entity_poly.entity_id
_entity_poly.type
_entity_poly.pdbx_seq_one_letter_code
_entity_poly.pdbx_strand_id
1 'polypeptide(L)'
;MKKLTPKQKAFADEYIKSGNAYQSAIKAGYSHKYANNNISKLLGNVGIKAYIDAKMAEIESHKIADAKEVLEFLTAVMRGETKETVFVQFGKSYAEEKKEADMKTRISAAKEIMKRYPGNDPLVAEQVRKLKADADSAEAKAMLNAFEVQIRQEEFGTDEDEVRTDDLASAVAEGMKGVFGDEDEIEA
;
A
#
# COMPACT_ATOMS: atom_id res chain seq x y z
N MET A 1 -0.84 15.98 -18.79
CA MET A 1 -2.30 16.10 -18.56
C MET A 1 -2.81 17.42 -19.13
N LYS A 2 -3.92 17.41 -19.88
CA LYS A 2 -4.50 18.63 -20.47
C LYS A 2 -5.21 19.43 -19.36
N LYS A 3 -4.83 20.69 -19.16
CA LYS A 3 -5.38 21.56 -18.10
C LYS A 3 -6.86 21.84 -18.35
N LEU A 4 -7.71 21.61 -17.35
CA LEU A 4 -9.14 21.90 -17.40
C LEU A 4 -9.39 23.40 -17.58
N THR A 5 -10.34 23.73 -18.45
CA THR A 5 -10.80 25.12 -18.62
C THR A 5 -11.66 25.54 -17.41
N PRO A 6 -11.76 26.86 -17.12
CA PRO A 6 -12.59 27.35 -16.01
C PRO A 6 -14.05 26.87 -16.07
N LYS A 7 -14.65 26.83 -17.27
CA LYS A 7 -16.03 26.34 -17.46
C LYS A 7 -16.18 24.84 -17.16
N GLN A 8 -15.18 24.04 -17.51
CA GLN A 8 -15.20 22.60 -17.21
C GLN A 8 -15.04 22.33 -15.72
N LYS A 9 -14.24 23.12 -15.02
CA LYS A 9 -14.15 23.07 -13.55
C LYS A 9 -15.47 23.46 -12.90
N ALA A 10 -16.06 24.58 -13.31
CA ALA A 10 -17.36 25.01 -12.81
C ALA A 10 -18.46 23.95 -13.04
N PHE A 11 -18.45 23.29 -14.19
CA PHE A 11 -19.33 22.15 -14.46
C PHE A 11 -19.12 21.01 -13.47
N ALA A 12 -17.86 20.60 -13.26
CA ALA A 12 -17.54 19.54 -12.31
C ALA A 12 -17.96 19.89 -10.89
N ASP A 13 -17.69 21.11 -10.42
CA ASP A 13 -18.04 21.56 -9.07
C ASP A 13 -19.57 21.56 -8.86
N GLU A 14 -20.35 22.02 -9.85
CA GLU A 14 -21.81 21.98 -9.77
C GLU A 14 -22.37 20.55 -9.90
N TYR A 15 -21.69 19.68 -10.65
CA TYR A 15 -22.06 18.27 -10.78
C TYR A 15 -21.83 17.50 -9.48
N ILE A 16 -20.73 17.74 -8.78
CA ILE A 16 -20.45 17.18 -7.45
C ILE A 16 -21.57 17.54 -6.45
N LYS A 17 -22.08 18.78 -6.50
CA LYS A 17 -23.14 19.24 -5.60
C LYS A 17 -24.52 18.63 -5.90
N SER A 18 -24.87 18.53 -7.19
CA SER A 18 -26.26 18.29 -7.60
C SER A 18 -26.51 16.89 -8.19
N GLY A 19 -25.47 16.19 -8.67
CA GLY A 19 -25.60 14.94 -9.41
C GLY A 19 -26.29 15.06 -10.77
N ASN A 20 -26.74 16.26 -11.17
CA ASN A 20 -27.51 16.48 -12.40
C ASN A 20 -26.65 17.16 -13.47
N ALA A 21 -26.20 16.40 -14.47
CA ALA A 21 -25.28 16.88 -15.48
C ALA A 21 -25.85 18.05 -16.30
N TYR A 22 -27.11 17.98 -16.74
CA TYR A 22 -27.71 19.06 -17.54
C TYR A 22 -27.77 20.36 -16.75
N GLN A 23 -28.29 20.33 -15.51
CA GLN A 23 -28.38 21.52 -14.68
C GLN A 23 -27.00 22.09 -14.33
N SER A 24 -26.02 21.22 -14.05
CA SER A 24 -24.64 21.64 -13.81
C SER A 24 -24.01 22.34 -15.01
N ALA A 25 -24.29 21.87 -16.22
CA ALA A 25 -23.79 22.51 -17.45
C ALA A 25 -24.39 23.91 -17.63
N ILE A 26 -25.69 24.07 -17.39
CA ILE A 26 -26.34 25.38 -17.46
C ILE A 26 -25.75 26.34 -16.41
N LYS A 27 -25.61 25.91 -15.15
CA LYS A 27 -25.01 26.71 -14.08
C LYS A 27 -23.54 27.06 -14.33
N ALA A 28 -22.80 26.19 -14.99
CA ALA A 28 -21.42 26.43 -15.42
C ALA A 28 -21.30 27.38 -16.63
N GLY A 29 -22.42 27.89 -17.16
CA GLY A 29 -22.43 28.87 -18.25
C GLY A 29 -22.33 28.26 -19.65
N TYR A 30 -22.77 27.00 -19.83
CA TYR A 30 -23.02 26.43 -21.15
C TYR A 30 -24.43 26.78 -21.63
N SER A 31 -24.61 26.94 -22.94
CA SER A 31 -25.93 27.18 -23.51
C SER A 31 -26.81 25.93 -23.45
N HIS A 32 -28.13 26.10 -23.40
CA HIS A 32 -29.10 24.99 -23.41
C HIS A 32 -28.87 24.02 -24.57
N LYS A 33 -28.63 24.56 -25.78
CA LYS A 33 -28.33 23.75 -26.97
C LYS A 33 -27.05 22.93 -26.79
N TYR A 34 -26.00 23.52 -26.19
CA TYR A 34 -24.75 22.81 -25.96
C TYR A 34 -24.91 21.72 -24.91
N ALA A 35 -25.54 22.04 -23.78
CA ALA A 35 -25.81 21.08 -22.71
C ALA A 35 -26.60 19.87 -23.25
N ASN A 36 -27.69 20.08 -23.98
CA ASN A 36 -28.46 18.95 -24.55
C ASN A 36 -27.64 18.07 -25.49
N ASN A 37 -26.87 18.67 -26.40
CA ASN A 37 -26.20 17.90 -27.46
C ASN A 37 -24.83 17.33 -27.07
N ASN A 38 -24.19 17.86 -26.03
CA ASN A 38 -22.80 17.53 -25.69
C ASN A 38 -22.59 17.11 -24.23
N ILE A 39 -23.66 16.89 -23.45
CA ILE A 39 -23.51 16.47 -22.04
C ILE A 39 -22.73 15.16 -21.89
N SER A 40 -22.98 14.18 -22.78
CA SER A 40 -22.26 12.90 -22.75
C SER A 40 -20.76 13.07 -23.01
N LYS A 41 -20.38 14.08 -23.81
CA LYS A 41 -18.97 14.41 -24.06
C LYS A 41 -18.32 15.11 -22.87
N LEU A 42 -19.07 15.93 -22.12
CA LEU A 42 -18.61 16.54 -20.88
C LEU A 42 -18.36 15.47 -19.81
N LEU A 43 -19.29 14.54 -19.64
CA LEU A 43 -19.14 13.42 -18.68
C LEU A 43 -18.03 12.43 -19.10
N GLY A 44 -17.91 12.14 -20.40
CA GLY A 44 -16.87 11.27 -20.95
C GLY A 44 -15.48 11.92 -21.02
N ASN A 45 -15.33 13.19 -20.63
CA ASN A 45 -14.03 13.84 -20.66
C ASN A 45 -13.16 13.35 -19.50
N VAL A 46 -12.06 12.65 -19.83
CA VAL A 46 -11.13 12.07 -18.86
C VAL A 46 -10.59 13.10 -17.86
N GLY A 47 -10.33 14.34 -18.29
CA GLY A 47 -9.86 15.41 -17.41
C GLY A 47 -10.92 15.83 -16.39
N ILE A 48 -12.18 15.97 -16.82
CA ILE A 48 -13.30 16.32 -15.95
C ILE A 48 -13.55 15.20 -14.94
N LYS A 49 -13.58 13.95 -15.41
CA LYS A 49 -13.75 12.77 -14.56
C LYS A 49 -12.66 12.69 -13.49
N ALA A 50 -11.40 12.80 -13.88
CA ALA A 50 -10.29 12.76 -12.92
C ALA A 50 -10.37 13.87 -11.87
N TYR A 51 -10.83 15.07 -12.24
CA TYR A 51 -11.03 16.16 -11.29
C TYR A 51 -12.22 15.91 -10.35
N ILE A 52 -13.32 15.35 -10.85
CA ILE A 52 -14.45 14.94 -10.02
C ILE A 52 -14.00 13.87 -9.02
N ASP A 53 -13.32 12.82 -9.50
CA ASP A 53 -12.84 11.71 -8.67
C ASP A 53 -11.89 12.22 -7.58
N ALA A 54 -10.94 13.11 -7.91
CA ALA A 54 -10.04 13.71 -6.94
C ALA A 54 -10.77 14.56 -5.89
N LYS A 55 -11.75 15.38 -6.31
CA LYS A 55 -12.53 16.22 -5.40
C LYS A 55 -13.47 15.40 -4.51
N MET A 56 -14.05 14.32 -5.04
CA MET A 56 -14.86 13.39 -4.26
C MET A 56 -14.01 12.66 -3.23
N ALA A 57 -12.81 12.21 -3.59
CA ALA A 57 -11.87 11.60 -2.63
C ALA A 57 -11.45 12.59 -1.53
N GLU A 58 -11.20 13.87 -1.88
CA GLU A 58 -10.95 14.95 -0.91
C GLU A 58 -12.15 15.15 0.02
N ILE A 59 -13.36 15.24 -0.52
CA ILE A 59 -14.59 15.40 0.28
C ILE A 59 -14.83 14.19 1.19
N GLU A 60 -14.63 12.97 0.69
CA GLU A 60 -14.76 11.74 1.49
C GLU A 60 -13.72 11.71 2.61
N SER A 61 -12.48 12.12 2.34
CA SER A 61 -11.42 12.22 3.35
C SER A 61 -11.72 13.25 4.44
N HIS A 62 -12.51 14.29 4.15
CA HIS A 62 -12.90 15.30 5.13
C HIS A 62 -14.18 14.97 5.89
N LYS A 63 -15.05 14.11 5.34
CA LYS A 63 -16.32 13.73 6.00
C LYS A 63 -16.17 12.54 6.93
N ILE A 64 -15.25 11.63 6.62
CA ILE A 64 -14.98 10.44 7.42
C ILE A 64 -13.73 10.73 8.23
N ALA A 65 -13.85 10.65 9.56
CA ALA A 65 -12.68 10.72 10.42
C ALA A 65 -11.72 9.60 10.03
N ASP A 66 -10.51 9.96 9.62
CA ASP A 66 -9.49 8.98 9.30
C ASP A 66 -9.01 8.29 10.59
N ALA A 67 -8.26 7.20 10.45
CA ALA A 67 -7.78 6.45 11.61
C ALA A 67 -6.93 7.30 12.56
N LYS A 68 -6.22 8.32 12.05
CA LYS A 68 -5.39 9.21 12.85
C LYS A 68 -6.26 10.19 13.64
N GLU A 69 -7.25 10.80 13.01
CA GLU A 69 -8.21 11.70 13.63
C GLU A 69 -9.00 11.01 14.75
N VAL A 70 -9.42 9.75 14.53
CA VAL A 70 -10.05 8.93 15.57
C VAL A 70 -9.13 8.71 16.77
N LEU A 71 -7.84 8.45 16.53
CA LEU A 71 -6.86 8.24 17.60
C LEU A 71 -6.54 9.53 18.36
N GLU A 72 -6.44 10.66 17.66
CA GLU A 72 -6.26 11.99 18.27
C GLU A 72 -7.44 12.32 19.17
N PHE A 73 -8.67 12.08 18.70
CA PHE A 73 -9.87 12.27 19.49
C PHE A 73 -9.90 11.37 20.73
N LEU A 74 -9.69 10.05 20.58
CA LEU A 74 -9.66 9.13 21.72
C LEU A 74 -8.55 9.47 22.73
N THR A 75 -7.41 9.97 22.25
CA THR A 75 -6.30 10.43 23.12
C THR A 75 -6.71 11.67 23.91
N ALA A 76 -7.35 12.65 23.27
CA ALA A 76 -7.85 13.85 23.93
C ALA A 76 -8.92 13.51 24.99
N VAL A 77 -9.82 12.58 24.67
CA VAL A 77 -10.81 12.05 25.63
C VAL A 77 -10.12 11.38 26.81
N MET A 78 -9.19 10.45 26.55
CA MET A 78 -8.43 9.75 27.60
C MET A 78 -7.69 10.72 28.54
N ARG A 79 -7.12 11.80 28.00
CA ARG A 79 -6.39 12.83 28.76
C ARG A 79 -7.29 13.82 29.50
N GLY A 80 -8.59 13.86 29.21
CA GLY A 80 -9.53 14.83 29.80
C GLY A 80 -9.48 16.20 29.11
N GLU A 81 -8.89 16.29 27.92
CA GLU A 81 -8.78 17.55 27.17
C GLU A 81 -10.13 17.95 26.53
N THR A 82 -11.00 16.97 26.25
CA THR A 82 -12.35 17.19 25.75
C THR A 82 -13.35 17.43 26.87
N LYS A 83 -14.16 18.48 26.75
CA LYS A 83 -15.24 18.80 27.69
C LYS A 83 -16.60 18.50 27.09
N GLU A 84 -17.42 17.78 27.83
CA GLU A 84 -18.83 17.56 27.54
C GLU A 84 -19.72 18.50 28.35
N THR A 85 -20.84 18.88 27.77
CA THR A 85 -21.89 19.62 28.48
C THR A 85 -22.78 18.62 29.19
N VAL A 86 -22.89 18.75 30.51
CA VAL A 86 -23.75 17.94 31.37
C VAL A 86 -24.72 18.83 32.14
N PHE A 87 -25.96 18.35 32.29
CA PHE A 87 -26.96 19.00 33.12
C PHE A 87 -26.89 18.43 34.53
N VAL A 88 -26.50 19.26 35.50
CA VAL A 88 -26.40 18.88 36.91
C VAL A 88 -27.65 19.38 37.62
N GLN A 89 -28.32 18.48 38.34
CA GLN A 89 -29.50 18.82 39.13
C GLN A 89 -29.10 19.42 40.48
N PHE A 90 -29.69 20.56 40.82
CA PHE A 90 -29.59 21.20 42.12
C PHE A 90 -30.99 21.35 42.72
N GLY A 91 -31.41 20.38 43.53
CA GLY A 91 -32.76 20.37 44.10
C GLY A 91 -33.83 20.24 43.01
N LYS A 92 -34.64 21.30 42.80
CA LYS A 92 -35.69 21.35 41.76
C LYS A 92 -35.24 22.06 40.47
N SER A 93 -34.01 22.54 40.38
CA SER A 93 -33.47 23.21 39.19
C SER A 93 -32.34 22.41 38.55
N TYR A 94 -32.00 22.76 37.31
CA TYR A 94 -30.88 22.21 36.55
C TYR A 94 -29.91 23.33 36.18
N ALA A 95 -28.61 23.03 36.18
CA ALA A 95 -27.56 23.90 35.67
C ALA A 95 -26.78 23.19 34.57
N GLU A 96 -26.43 23.93 33.53
CA GLU A 96 -25.52 23.46 32.49
C GLU A 96 -24.08 23.64 32.98
N GLU A 97 -23.31 22.55 33.00
CA GLU A 97 -21.90 22.57 33.41
C GLU A 97 -21.04 21.85 32.35
N LYS A 98 -19.85 22.39 32.06
CA LYS A 98 -18.88 21.75 31.16
C LYS A 98 -17.87 20.95 31.97
N LYS A 99 -17.92 19.62 31.86
CA LYS A 99 -17.00 18.71 32.57
C LYS A 99 -16.18 17.89 31.59
N GLU A 100 -15.04 17.40 32.05
CA GLU A 100 -14.29 16.37 31.33
C GLU A 100 -15.09 15.08 31.27
N ALA A 101 -14.79 14.23 30.29
CA ALA A 101 -15.34 12.89 30.23
C ALA A 101 -15.08 12.12 31.54
N ASP A 102 -16.08 11.35 31.98
CA ASP A 102 -15.96 10.56 33.21
C ASP A 102 -14.85 9.49 33.13
N MET A 103 -14.40 9.00 34.28
CA MET A 103 -13.31 8.02 34.35
C MET A 103 -13.63 6.75 33.55
N LYS A 104 -14.91 6.33 33.49
CA LYS A 104 -15.33 5.16 32.74
C LYS A 104 -15.16 5.35 31.23
N THR A 105 -15.52 6.51 30.72
CA THR A 105 -15.35 6.87 29.31
C THR A 105 -13.88 6.99 28.96
N ARG A 106 -13.08 7.62 29.83
CA ARG A 106 -11.62 7.72 29.67
C ARG A 106 -10.92 6.36 29.64
N ILE A 107 -11.30 5.46 30.54
CA ILE A 107 -10.81 4.07 30.57
C ILE A 107 -11.24 3.32 29.29
N SER A 108 -12.44 3.57 28.81
CA SER A 108 -12.93 2.94 27.56
C SER A 108 -12.12 3.42 26.35
N ALA A 109 -11.86 4.73 26.25
CA ALA A 109 -10.99 5.28 25.22
C ALA A 109 -9.57 4.67 25.27
N ALA A 110 -8.98 4.56 26.47
CA ALA A 110 -7.68 3.92 26.67
C ALA A 110 -7.66 2.45 26.22
N LYS A 111 -8.73 1.69 26.52
CA LYS A 111 -8.89 0.31 26.07
C LYS A 111 -8.97 0.20 24.55
N GLU A 112 -9.72 1.07 23.88
CA GLU A 112 -9.83 1.05 22.42
C GLU A 112 -8.48 1.38 21.74
N ILE A 113 -7.71 2.33 22.29
CA ILE A 113 -6.34 2.61 21.83
C ILE A 113 -5.45 1.37 22.01
N MET A 114 -5.49 0.74 23.19
CA MET A 114 -4.66 -0.43 23.50
C MET A 114 -5.04 -1.67 22.68
N LYS A 115 -6.31 -1.88 22.35
CA LYS A 115 -6.74 -2.97 21.46
C LYS A 115 -6.14 -2.84 20.06
N ARG A 116 -6.02 -1.59 19.57
CA ARG A 116 -5.46 -1.32 18.24
C ARG A 116 -3.94 -1.38 18.23
N TYR A 117 -3.32 -0.99 19.35
CA TYR A 117 -1.88 -1.04 19.56
C TYR A 117 -1.53 -1.82 20.82
N PRO A 118 -1.66 -3.17 20.79
CA PRO A 118 -1.26 -4.01 21.93
C PRO A 118 0.25 -3.93 22.21
N GLY A 119 1.03 -3.38 21.26
CA GLY A 119 2.48 -3.31 21.27
C GLY A 119 3.07 -1.91 21.10
N ASN A 120 2.51 -0.86 21.71
CA ASN A 120 3.24 0.42 21.86
C ASN A 120 4.43 0.35 22.84
N ASP A 121 4.90 -0.87 23.11
CA ASP A 121 6.17 -1.13 23.74
C ASP A 121 7.28 -0.83 22.72
N PRO A 122 8.28 0.02 23.06
CA PRO A 122 9.46 0.25 22.24
C PRO A 122 10.08 -1.03 21.63
N LEU A 123 9.94 -2.18 22.31
CA LEU A 123 10.38 -3.49 21.82
C LEU A 123 9.70 -3.93 20.52
N VAL A 124 8.40 -3.72 20.36
CA VAL A 124 7.67 -4.18 19.16
C VAL A 124 8.00 -3.29 17.96
N ALA A 125 8.19 -1.99 18.18
CA ALA A 125 8.66 -1.08 17.14
C ALA A 125 10.05 -1.49 16.62
N GLU A 126 10.96 -1.88 17.53
CA GLU A 126 12.29 -2.35 17.16
C GLU A 126 12.25 -3.71 16.45
N GLN A 127 11.35 -4.62 16.84
CA GLN A 127 11.12 -5.89 16.14
C GLN A 127 10.60 -5.68 14.71
N VAL A 128 9.64 -4.78 14.51
CA VAL A 128 9.11 -4.45 13.17
C VAL A 128 10.21 -3.80 12.31
N ARG A 129 11.04 -2.93 12.90
CA ARG A 129 12.18 -2.33 12.21
C ARG A 129 13.21 -3.38 11.80
N LYS A 130 13.53 -4.32 12.69
CA LYS A 130 14.42 -5.44 12.40
C LYS A 130 13.87 -6.32 11.28
N LEU A 131 12.59 -6.70 11.35
CA LEU A 131 11.95 -7.52 10.33
C LEU A 131 11.94 -6.85 8.95
N LYS A 132 11.74 -5.53 8.89
CA LYS A 132 11.86 -4.76 7.65
C LYS A 132 13.28 -4.77 7.10
N ALA A 133 14.28 -4.50 7.95
CA ALA A 133 15.68 -4.54 7.54
C ALA A 133 16.11 -5.93 7.06
N ASP A 134 15.64 -6.98 7.73
CA ASP A 134 15.89 -8.37 7.34
C ASP A 134 15.24 -8.68 5.98
N ALA A 135 14.01 -8.21 5.74
CA ALA A 135 13.33 -8.35 4.45
C ALA A 135 14.07 -7.61 3.32
N ASP A 136 14.45 -6.36 3.54
CA ASP A 136 15.23 -5.57 2.57
C ASP A 136 16.58 -6.23 2.25
N SER A 137 17.24 -6.80 3.26
CA SER A 137 18.51 -7.53 3.08
C SER A 137 18.33 -8.83 2.30
N ALA A 138 17.21 -9.54 2.52
CA ALA A 138 16.88 -10.76 1.81
C ALA A 138 16.53 -10.46 0.34
N GLU A 139 15.80 -9.39 0.07
CA GLU A 139 15.51 -8.92 -1.29
C GLU A 139 16.79 -8.52 -2.03
N ALA A 140 17.67 -7.74 -1.40
CA ALA A 140 18.96 -7.37 -1.98
C ALA A 140 19.83 -8.61 -2.29
N LYS A 141 19.87 -9.58 -1.37
CA LYS A 141 20.59 -10.85 -1.59
C LYS A 141 19.98 -11.68 -2.72
N ALA A 142 18.66 -11.73 -2.82
CA ALA A 142 17.97 -12.41 -3.90
C ALA A 142 18.25 -11.75 -5.26
N MET A 143 18.31 -10.42 -5.31
CA MET A 143 18.68 -9.67 -6.51
C MET A 143 20.13 -9.93 -6.93
N LEU A 144 21.07 -9.96 -5.98
CA LEU A 144 22.48 -10.31 -6.27
C LEU A 144 22.60 -11.73 -6.83
N ASN A 145 21.94 -12.70 -6.20
CA ASN A 145 21.92 -14.08 -6.70
C ASN A 145 21.29 -14.18 -8.10
N ALA A 146 20.22 -13.43 -8.37
CA ALA A 146 19.59 -13.40 -9.69
C ALA A 146 20.53 -12.80 -10.74
N PHE A 147 21.27 -11.75 -10.37
CA PHE A 147 22.27 -11.13 -11.23
C PHE A 147 23.46 -12.06 -11.49
N GLU A 148 23.93 -12.78 -10.48
CA GLU A 148 24.97 -13.81 -10.63
C GLU A 148 24.53 -14.95 -11.56
N VAL A 149 23.28 -15.41 -11.45
CA VAL A 149 22.72 -16.41 -12.38
C VAL A 149 22.66 -15.87 -13.80
N GLN A 150 22.30 -14.60 -13.96
CA GLN A 150 22.22 -13.96 -15.26
C GLN A 150 23.60 -13.77 -15.91
N ILE A 151 24.60 -13.32 -15.15
CA ILE A 151 26.00 -13.26 -15.62
C ILE A 151 26.47 -14.65 -16.04
N ARG A 152 26.16 -15.69 -15.25
CA ARG A 152 26.54 -17.06 -15.59
C ARG A 152 25.88 -17.56 -16.88
N GLN A 153 24.65 -17.14 -17.17
CA GLN A 153 23.95 -17.45 -18.42
C GLN A 153 24.46 -16.62 -19.62
N GLU A 154 24.98 -15.42 -19.38
CA GLU A 154 25.58 -14.56 -20.42
C GLU A 154 27.03 -14.93 -20.73
N GLU A 155 27.83 -15.36 -19.73
CA GLU A 155 29.21 -15.79 -19.89
C GLU A 155 29.35 -17.24 -20.40
N PHE A 156 28.36 -18.10 -20.12
CA PHE A 156 28.25 -19.44 -20.68
C PHE A 156 26.95 -19.50 -21.49
N GLY A 157 27.04 -19.12 -22.77
CA GLY A 157 25.93 -19.22 -23.71
C GLY A 157 25.32 -20.62 -23.70
N THR A 158 24.02 -20.70 -24.01
CA THR A 158 23.28 -21.95 -24.22
C THR A 158 23.79 -22.67 -25.47
N ASP A 159 25.02 -23.17 -25.43
CA ASP A 159 25.50 -24.12 -26.41
C ASP A 159 25.60 -25.48 -25.74
N GLU A 160 25.14 -26.47 -26.49
CA GLU A 160 25.08 -27.88 -26.18
C GLU A 160 26.46 -28.44 -25.82
N ASP A 161 26.89 -28.30 -24.57
CA ASP A 161 27.95 -29.13 -24.04
C ASP A 161 27.35 -30.48 -23.64
N GLU A 162 27.06 -31.28 -24.68
CA GLU A 162 27.21 -32.73 -24.64
C GLU A 162 28.68 -33.01 -24.26
N VAL A 163 29.02 -32.81 -22.98
CA VAL A 163 30.33 -33.13 -22.45
C VAL A 163 30.44 -34.64 -22.55
N ARG A 164 31.12 -35.10 -23.61
CA ARG A 164 31.78 -36.40 -23.78
C ARG A 164 32.05 -37.09 -22.44
N THR A 165 31.06 -37.78 -21.88
CA THR A 165 31.28 -38.71 -20.77
C THR A 165 31.91 -40.01 -21.27
N ASP A 166 31.97 -40.19 -22.59
CA ASP A 166 32.46 -41.41 -23.24
C ASP A 166 33.98 -41.43 -23.40
N ASP A 167 34.65 -40.26 -23.50
CA ASP A 167 36.11 -40.19 -23.67
C ASP A 167 36.88 -40.39 -22.35
N LEU A 168 36.26 -40.09 -21.20
CA LEU A 168 36.87 -40.33 -19.88
C LEU A 168 36.77 -41.81 -19.49
N ALA A 169 35.66 -42.47 -19.81
CA ALA A 169 35.49 -43.90 -19.54
C ALA A 169 36.40 -44.77 -20.42
N SER A 170 36.60 -44.39 -21.69
CA SER A 170 37.51 -45.11 -22.61
C SER A 170 38.98 -44.92 -22.22
N ALA A 171 39.40 -43.71 -21.85
CA ALA A 171 40.76 -43.44 -21.40
C ALA A 171 41.13 -44.17 -20.09
N VAL A 172 40.17 -44.33 -19.17
CA VAL A 172 40.36 -45.12 -17.95
C VAL A 172 40.43 -46.62 -18.26
N ALA A 173 39.62 -47.11 -19.22
CA ALA A 173 39.64 -48.51 -19.63
C ALA A 173 40.94 -48.91 -20.36
N GLU A 174 41.48 -48.04 -21.23
CA GLU A 174 42.79 -48.26 -21.87
C GLU A 174 43.95 -48.16 -20.85
N GLY A 175 43.87 -47.23 -19.91
CA GLY A 175 44.85 -47.11 -18.83
C GLY A 175 44.88 -48.33 -17.89
N MET A 176 43.74 -48.96 -17.62
CA MET A 176 43.68 -50.15 -16.77
C MET A 176 44.14 -51.43 -17.47
N LYS A 177 44.08 -51.52 -18.81
CA LYS A 177 44.60 -52.67 -19.57
C LYS A 177 46.13 -52.74 -19.60
N GLY A 178 46.82 -51.61 -19.51
CA GLY A 178 48.29 -51.56 -19.46
C GLY A 178 48.91 -51.85 -18.09
N VAL A 179 48.11 -51.89 -17.02
CA VAL A 179 48.58 -52.10 -15.63
C VAL A 179 48.38 -53.55 -15.15
N PHE A 180 47.52 -54.33 -15.82
CA PHE A 180 47.17 -55.70 -15.42
C PHE A 180 47.10 -56.67 -16.61
N GLY A 181 48.15 -56.73 -17.43
CA GLY A 181 48.26 -57.68 -18.53
C GLY A 181 49.71 -57.89 -18.93
N ASP A 182 50.38 -58.79 -18.22
CA ASP A 182 51.19 -59.90 -18.75
C ASP A 182 51.82 -60.59 -17.51
N GLU A 183 51.14 -61.64 -17.03
CA GLU A 183 51.74 -62.62 -16.11
C GLU A 183 52.81 -63.38 -16.89
N ASP A 184 54.02 -62.82 -16.94
CA ASP A 184 55.18 -63.56 -17.37
C ASP A 184 55.59 -64.56 -16.28
N GLU A 185 55.59 -65.83 -16.68
CA GLU A 185 56.15 -66.99 -16.01
C GLU A 185 57.50 -66.67 -15.34
N ILE A 186 57.63 -67.01 -14.06
CA ILE A 186 58.94 -67.27 -13.45
C ILE A 186 58.95 -68.72 -12.98
N GLU A 187 59.59 -69.57 -13.78
CA GLU A 187 60.14 -70.87 -13.36
C GLU A 187 61.18 -70.65 -12.25
N ALA A 188 61.00 -71.35 -11.12
CA ALA A 188 62.00 -72.11 -10.34
C ALA A 188 61.49 -72.40 -8.92
#